data_AF-A0A9E4K3A5-F1
#
_entry.id   AF-A0A9E4K3A5-F1
#
_cell.length_a   1.000
_cell.length_b   1.000
_cell.length_c   1.000
_cell.angle_alpha   90.00
_cell.angle_beta   90.00
_cell.angle_gamma   90.00
#
_symmetry.space_group_name_H-M   'P 1'
#
loop_
_entity.id
_entity.type
_entity.pdbx_description
1 polymer ?
#
loop_
_entity_poly.entity_id
_entity_poly.type
_entity_poly.pdbx_seq_one_letter_code
_entity_poly.pdbx_strand_id
1 'polypeptide(L)'
;MKPNQLSALIALSILLSLLISGCEETYTKEVDEDQKISDSRGQFSGDLDDGDQFGAALANIGDLEGDGVIDLAVGSPYDDDNGENRGAVWVLFLDDDGQVDTQQKISDSKGSFDGDLDDGDLFGSALASLDDLNGDGFRDIVVSAPMDDDGGTDHGALWVLFLKDDGTVESYQKISEESGELNENLDADDQFGHAVANIGDLNNDGITDLAVGMPNDDDGGTDRGAVWILFMNSDGTVSARQKISSEKGDLERKPNDGDRFGSSVTAVGDLDDDGVVDIAVGTSGDDDGGSDRGAVWVLFLNSDGTVDGLKRISHNRGGLEDQLSDGDRFGSALANLGDLNDDGNDDLMVGAPGSDDGGSNRGATWILFMQGDGEIISASKISDTEGDFDGSLNDNDQFGSSLAAIGDLNEDDHQDLAVGAPFDDNGGTDKGATWILFLGPTESHYDTSEGIIFGSLSSAVQQQ
;
A
#
# COMPACT_ATOMS: atom_id res chain seq x y z
N MET A 1 31.19 -45.96 -25.56
CA MET A 1 30.48 -44.87 -24.85
C MET A 1 29.40 -45.55 -24.01
N LYS A 2 29.48 -45.44 -22.68
CA LYS A 2 28.65 -46.23 -21.75
C LYS A 2 27.27 -45.56 -21.58
N PRO A 3 26.14 -46.23 -21.85
CA PRO A 3 24.79 -45.67 -21.74
C PRO A 3 24.26 -45.51 -20.29
N ASN A 4 25.13 -45.48 -19.27
CA ASN A 4 24.73 -45.52 -17.84
C ASN A 4 24.98 -44.23 -17.06
N GLN A 5 25.47 -43.15 -17.68
CA GLN A 5 25.71 -41.88 -16.98
C GLN A 5 24.54 -40.92 -17.15
N LEU A 6 23.90 -40.89 -18.33
CA LEU A 6 22.75 -40.02 -18.60
C LEU A 6 21.50 -40.49 -17.84
N SER A 7 21.30 -41.80 -17.72
CA SER A 7 20.21 -42.41 -16.94
C SER A 7 20.38 -42.24 -15.43
N ALA A 8 21.63 -42.18 -14.94
CA ALA A 8 21.93 -41.87 -13.55
C ALA A 8 21.73 -40.38 -13.24
N LEU A 9 22.07 -39.48 -14.15
CA LEU A 9 21.85 -38.03 -13.99
C LEU A 9 20.36 -37.67 -14.02
N ILE A 10 19.59 -38.27 -14.93
CA ILE A 10 18.13 -38.09 -15.00
C ILE A 10 17.47 -38.70 -13.76
N ALA A 11 17.91 -39.88 -13.30
CA ALA A 11 17.39 -40.45 -12.07
C ALA A 11 17.76 -39.61 -10.83
N LEU A 12 18.96 -39.00 -10.79
CA LEU A 12 19.38 -38.12 -9.70
C LEU A 12 18.63 -36.78 -9.71
N SER A 13 18.37 -36.21 -10.89
CA SER A 13 17.56 -35.00 -11.06
C SER A 13 16.10 -35.25 -10.71
N ILE A 14 15.53 -36.39 -11.12
CA ILE A 14 14.18 -36.82 -10.72
C ILE A 14 14.13 -37.14 -9.23
N LEU A 15 15.17 -37.74 -8.65
CA LEU A 15 15.22 -37.99 -7.20
C LEU A 15 15.38 -36.68 -6.41
N LEU A 16 16.14 -35.70 -6.91
CA LEU A 16 16.30 -34.38 -6.29
C LEU A 16 14.99 -33.60 -6.36
N SER A 17 14.27 -33.63 -7.49
CA SER A 17 12.94 -33.02 -7.61
C SER A 17 11.87 -33.75 -6.79
N LEU A 18 12.01 -35.07 -6.56
CA LEU A 18 11.12 -35.83 -5.65
C LEU A 18 11.51 -35.69 -4.16
N LEU A 19 12.74 -35.25 -3.85
CA LEU A 19 13.24 -35.06 -2.48
C LEU A 19 12.83 -33.70 -1.89
N ILE A 20 12.40 -32.74 -2.71
CA ILE A 20 11.96 -31.40 -2.30
C ILE A 20 10.44 -31.34 -2.07
N SER A 21 9.69 -32.40 -2.42
CA SER A 21 8.21 -32.45 -2.35
C SER A 21 7.62 -32.42 -0.92
N GLY A 22 8.39 -32.01 0.09
CA GLY A 22 7.97 -31.79 1.47
C GLY A 22 8.89 -30.84 2.26
N CYS A 23 9.68 -30.00 1.58
CA CYS A 23 10.31 -28.83 2.19
C CYS A 23 9.37 -27.65 1.91
N GLU A 24 8.90 -26.97 2.95
CA GLU A 24 8.33 -25.64 2.78
C GLU A 24 9.50 -24.66 2.58
N GLU A 25 9.49 -23.97 1.45
CA GLU A 25 10.37 -22.85 1.16
C GLU A 25 9.72 -21.59 1.71
N THR A 26 10.46 -20.81 2.47
CA THR A 26 10.02 -19.56 3.08
C THR A 26 11.00 -18.46 2.74
N TYR A 27 10.53 -17.23 2.63
CA TYR A 27 11.34 -16.07 2.27
C TYR A 27 11.41 -15.06 3.40
N THR A 28 12.55 -14.38 3.50
CA THR A 28 12.76 -13.24 4.41
C THR A 28 13.30 -12.04 3.66
N LYS A 29 12.94 -10.84 4.14
CA LYS A 29 13.43 -9.54 3.66
C LYS A 29 13.84 -8.68 4.85
N GLU A 30 14.96 -7.97 4.71
CA GLU A 30 15.56 -7.12 5.75
C GLU A 30 15.91 -5.75 5.15
N VAL A 31 16.04 -4.74 6.00
CA VAL A 31 16.48 -3.40 5.63
C VAL A 31 18.01 -3.33 5.70
N ASP A 32 18.65 -2.88 4.62
CA ASP A 32 20.11 -2.68 4.56
C ASP A 32 20.51 -1.27 5.04
N GLU A 33 19.70 -0.25 4.72
CA GLU A 33 19.89 1.14 5.13
C GLU A 33 18.53 1.87 5.28
N ASP A 34 18.47 2.87 6.16
CA ASP A 34 17.30 3.72 6.35
C ASP A 34 17.65 5.22 6.23
N GLN A 35 16.74 6.00 5.64
CA GLN A 35 16.85 7.45 5.53
C GLN A 35 15.54 8.13 5.95
N LYS A 36 15.62 8.99 6.96
CA LYS A 36 14.47 9.76 7.46
C LYS A 36 14.31 11.11 6.78
N ILE A 37 13.11 11.41 6.30
CA ILE A 37 12.69 12.72 5.81
C ILE A 37 11.70 13.32 6.82
N SER A 38 12.05 14.48 7.38
CA SER A 38 11.19 15.24 8.31
C SER A 38 11.61 16.71 8.33
N ASP A 39 10.92 17.55 9.10
CA ASP A 39 11.23 18.99 9.30
C ASP A 39 12.70 19.29 9.65
N SER A 40 13.46 18.28 10.11
CA SER A 40 14.87 18.45 10.51
C SER A 40 15.84 17.41 9.92
N ARG A 41 15.41 16.54 9.00
CA ARG A 41 16.24 15.47 8.41
C ARG A 41 15.91 15.23 6.92
N GLY A 42 16.85 14.59 6.21
CA GLY A 42 16.64 14.19 4.81
C GLY A 42 16.66 15.35 3.83
N GLN A 43 17.37 16.44 4.15
CA GLN A 43 17.46 17.69 3.36
C GLN A 43 16.12 18.39 3.02
N PHE A 44 15.01 17.87 3.55
CA PHE A 44 13.73 18.55 3.48
C PHE A 44 13.79 19.90 4.20
N SER A 45 13.24 20.92 3.54
CA SER A 45 13.24 22.31 3.98
C SER A 45 11.85 22.93 3.98
N GLY A 46 10.82 22.08 3.93
CA GLY A 46 9.43 22.51 4.05
C GLY A 46 9.17 22.99 5.46
N ASP A 47 8.28 23.97 5.58
CA ASP A 47 7.81 24.43 6.89
C ASP A 47 6.62 23.55 7.25
N LEU A 48 6.82 22.62 8.19
CA LEU A 48 5.74 21.83 8.77
C LEU A 48 5.38 22.44 10.12
N ASP A 49 4.10 22.72 10.35
CA ASP A 49 3.57 23.15 11.64
C ASP A 49 3.24 21.95 12.54
N ASP A 50 3.08 22.22 13.84
CA ASP A 50 2.70 21.17 14.81
C ASP A 50 1.33 20.60 14.44
N GLY A 51 1.27 19.29 14.18
CA GLY A 51 0.04 18.58 13.85
C GLY A 51 -0.22 18.35 12.36
N ASP A 52 0.63 18.85 11.45
CA ASP A 52 0.46 18.71 9.99
C ASP A 52 0.40 17.25 9.52
N GLN A 53 0.99 16.34 10.30
CA GLN A 53 1.05 14.90 10.03
C GLN A 53 1.65 14.54 8.67
N PHE A 54 2.80 15.15 8.35
CA PHE A 54 3.57 14.79 7.17
C PHE A 54 3.89 13.29 7.14
N GLY A 55 3.62 12.63 6.01
CA GLY A 55 3.75 11.17 5.90
C GLY A 55 2.46 10.41 6.19
N ALA A 56 1.32 11.10 6.38
CA ALA A 56 0.02 10.44 6.53
C ALA A 56 -0.43 9.66 5.27
N ALA A 57 0.05 10.07 4.09
CA ALA A 57 -0.16 9.37 2.82
C ALA A 57 1.12 9.43 1.98
N LEU A 58 1.35 8.41 1.17
CA LEU A 58 2.52 8.28 0.29
C LEU A 58 2.07 7.76 -1.08
N ALA A 59 2.64 8.32 -2.15
CA ALA A 59 2.52 7.76 -3.48
C ALA A 59 3.83 7.93 -4.25
N ASN A 60 4.31 6.84 -4.84
CA ASN A 60 5.36 6.88 -5.85
C ASN A 60 4.80 7.55 -7.11
N ILE A 61 5.37 8.68 -7.50
CA ILE A 61 4.98 9.42 -8.71
C ILE A 61 6.03 9.31 -9.81
N GLY A 62 6.97 8.37 -9.63
CA GLY A 62 8.15 8.07 -10.43
C GLY A 62 9.02 9.28 -10.73
N ASP A 63 9.92 9.16 -11.71
CA ASP A 63 10.77 10.27 -12.19
C ASP A 63 9.93 11.30 -12.96
N LEU A 64 9.55 12.41 -12.32
CA LEU A 64 8.65 13.42 -12.86
C LEU A 64 9.41 14.50 -13.65
N GLU A 65 10.62 14.87 -13.21
CA GLU A 65 11.50 15.84 -13.87
C GLU A 65 12.44 15.23 -14.92
N GLY A 66 12.53 13.91 -14.99
CA GLY A 66 13.32 13.17 -15.99
C GLY A 66 14.81 13.12 -15.68
N ASP A 67 15.21 13.09 -14.41
CA ASP A 67 16.61 13.03 -13.99
C ASP A 67 17.12 11.60 -13.73
N GLY A 68 16.20 10.63 -13.65
CA GLY A 68 16.46 9.21 -13.45
C GLY A 68 16.18 8.70 -12.03
N VAL A 69 15.82 9.57 -11.09
CA VAL A 69 15.51 9.22 -9.70
C VAL A 69 14.00 9.21 -9.49
N ILE A 70 13.50 8.39 -8.56
CA ILE A 70 12.08 8.32 -8.25
C ILE A 70 11.65 9.54 -7.41
N ASP A 71 10.46 10.08 -7.67
CA ASP A 71 9.87 11.11 -6.83
C ASP A 71 8.70 10.58 -6.00
N LEU A 72 8.43 11.30 -4.92
CA LEU A 72 7.45 10.92 -3.92
C LEU A 72 6.45 12.05 -3.65
N ALA A 73 5.16 11.74 -3.71
CA ALA A 73 4.13 12.60 -3.14
C ALA A 73 3.84 12.20 -1.70
N VAL A 74 3.80 13.18 -0.80
CA VAL A 74 3.63 13.00 0.65
C VAL A 74 2.50 13.87 1.16
N GLY A 75 1.51 13.26 1.82
CA GLY A 75 0.36 13.94 2.41
C GLY A 75 0.67 14.64 3.73
N SER A 76 0.04 15.79 3.96
CA SER A 76 -0.01 16.52 5.24
C SER A 76 -1.45 17.02 5.45
N PRO A 77 -2.40 16.12 5.78
CA PRO A 77 -3.83 16.41 5.74
C PRO A 77 -4.28 17.47 6.73
N TYR A 78 -3.50 17.74 7.77
CA TYR A 78 -3.81 18.74 8.79
C TYR A 78 -3.07 20.07 8.59
N ASP A 79 -2.43 20.26 7.43
CA ASP A 79 -1.78 21.52 7.09
C ASP A 79 -2.78 22.69 7.08
N ASP A 80 -2.38 23.78 7.73
CA ASP A 80 -3.20 24.98 7.97
C ASP A 80 -2.99 26.08 6.90
N ASP A 81 -2.39 25.77 5.75
CA ASP A 81 -2.25 26.75 4.68
C ASP A 81 -3.62 27.29 4.26
N ASN A 82 -3.78 28.61 4.40
CA ASN A 82 -4.98 29.36 3.98
C ASN A 82 -6.30 28.99 4.72
N GLY A 83 -6.26 28.17 5.78
CA GLY A 83 -7.36 27.92 6.71
C GLY A 83 -7.11 26.71 7.61
N GLU A 84 -8.06 26.35 8.48
CA GLU A 84 -7.84 25.30 9.50
C GLU A 84 -7.96 23.90 8.89
N ASN A 85 -6.90 23.09 8.96
CA ASN A 85 -6.79 21.71 8.48
C ASN A 85 -7.37 21.49 7.07
N ARG A 86 -7.03 22.37 6.13
CA ARG A 86 -7.42 22.20 4.72
C ARG A 86 -6.61 21.08 4.07
N GLY A 87 -5.38 20.91 4.54
CA GLY A 87 -4.46 19.89 4.09
C GLY A 87 -3.60 20.31 2.90
N ALA A 88 -2.52 19.56 2.70
CA ALA A 88 -1.56 19.78 1.64
C ALA A 88 -0.92 18.48 1.16
N VAL A 89 -0.28 18.56 0.00
CA VAL A 89 0.61 17.52 -0.55
C VAL A 89 1.97 18.13 -0.83
N TRP A 90 3.03 17.40 -0.51
CA TRP A 90 4.40 17.72 -0.87
C TRP A 90 4.88 16.75 -1.95
N VAL A 91 5.29 17.28 -3.09
CA VAL A 91 6.10 16.55 -4.08
C VAL A 91 7.56 16.70 -3.67
N LEU A 92 8.24 15.57 -3.48
CA LEU A 92 9.65 15.48 -3.13
C LEU A 92 10.42 14.89 -4.30
N PHE A 93 11.39 15.67 -4.77
CA PHE A 93 12.37 15.25 -5.76
C PHE A 93 13.58 14.72 -5.02
N LEU A 94 13.85 13.41 -5.14
CA LEU A 94 14.82 12.71 -4.30
C LEU A 94 16.20 12.60 -4.99
N ASP A 95 17.23 12.31 -4.19
CA ASP A 95 18.50 11.75 -4.68
C ASP A 95 18.56 10.23 -4.44
N ASP A 96 19.54 9.54 -5.04
CA ASP A 96 19.75 8.10 -4.88
C ASP A 96 20.04 7.67 -3.42
N ASP A 97 20.38 8.62 -2.54
CA ASP A 97 20.57 8.40 -1.10
C ASP A 97 19.24 8.60 -0.31
N GLY A 98 18.11 8.80 -0.99
CA GLY A 98 16.79 9.01 -0.38
C GLY A 98 16.61 10.36 0.32
N GLN A 99 17.46 11.34 0.02
CA GLN A 99 17.33 12.71 0.52
C GLN A 99 16.58 13.59 -0.47
N VAL A 100 15.98 14.68 0.01
CA VAL A 100 15.26 15.63 -0.84
C VAL A 100 16.24 16.61 -1.50
N ASP A 101 16.36 16.60 -2.83
CA ASP A 101 17.09 17.63 -3.59
C ASP A 101 16.23 18.89 -3.74
N THR A 102 15.00 18.73 -4.22
CA THR A 102 14.01 19.83 -4.31
C THR A 102 12.60 19.38 -3.93
N GLN A 103 11.69 20.33 -3.75
CA GLN A 103 10.36 20.06 -3.22
C GLN A 103 9.34 21.09 -3.71
N GLN A 104 8.10 20.65 -3.87
CA GLN A 104 6.97 21.48 -4.29
C GLN A 104 5.74 21.20 -3.41
N LYS A 105 5.20 22.25 -2.76
CA LYS A 105 3.95 22.16 -1.99
C LYS A 105 2.74 22.41 -2.88
N ILE A 106 1.72 21.58 -2.77
CA ILE A 106 0.40 21.75 -3.37
C ILE A 106 -0.60 21.93 -2.22
N SER A 107 -1.24 23.10 -2.18
CA SER A 107 -2.35 23.46 -1.28
C SER A 107 -3.24 24.45 -2.05
N ASP A 108 -4.40 24.82 -1.53
CA ASP A 108 -5.33 25.79 -2.16
C ASP A 108 -4.72 27.20 -2.41
N SER A 109 -3.48 27.42 -1.98
CA SER A 109 -2.72 28.66 -2.16
C SER A 109 -1.32 28.48 -2.76
N LYS A 110 -0.92 27.25 -3.11
CA LYS A 110 0.44 26.87 -3.57
C LYS A 110 0.38 25.87 -4.73
N GLY A 111 1.51 25.67 -5.40
CA GLY A 111 1.64 24.63 -6.44
C GLY A 111 0.74 24.83 -7.66
N SER A 112 0.27 26.05 -7.91
CA SER A 112 -0.70 26.36 -8.99
C SER A 112 -2.05 25.66 -8.85
N PHE A 113 -2.38 25.19 -7.65
CA PHE A 113 -3.68 24.65 -7.32
C PHE A 113 -4.55 25.74 -6.66
N ASP A 114 -5.75 25.95 -7.19
CA ASP A 114 -6.75 26.88 -6.66
C ASP A 114 -8.12 26.20 -6.46
N GLY A 115 -8.10 24.90 -6.18
CA GLY A 115 -9.27 24.15 -5.74
C GLY A 115 -9.87 24.74 -4.47
N ASP A 116 -11.20 24.71 -4.38
CA ASP A 116 -11.94 25.22 -3.23
C ASP A 116 -11.88 24.16 -2.12
N LEU A 117 -10.90 24.30 -1.22
CA LEU A 117 -10.79 23.52 0.00
C LEU A 117 -11.38 24.31 1.17
N ASP A 118 -12.33 23.72 1.88
CA ASP A 118 -12.93 24.22 3.10
C ASP A 118 -12.14 23.75 4.34
N ASP A 119 -12.35 24.45 5.45
CA ASP A 119 -11.67 24.13 6.72
C ASP A 119 -12.11 22.74 7.20
N GLY A 120 -11.15 21.82 7.33
CA GLY A 120 -11.39 20.45 7.76
C GLY A 120 -11.53 19.42 6.65
N ASP A 121 -11.36 19.78 5.36
CA ASP A 121 -11.47 18.84 4.23
C ASP A 121 -10.41 17.72 4.24
N LEU A 122 -9.26 17.96 4.88
CA LEU A 122 -8.14 17.03 5.01
C LEU A 122 -7.53 16.58 3.67
N PHE A 123 -7.37 17.50 2.72
CA PHE A 123 -6.71 17.23 1.45
C PHE A 123 -5.30 16.64 1.64
N GLY A 124 -5.02 15.52 0.97
CA GLY A 124 -3.76 14.80 1.15
C GLY A 124 -3.85 13.64 2.14
N SER A 125 -5.05 13.25 2.56
CA SER A 125 -5.26 12.09 3.45
C SER A 125 -4.97 10.74 2.78
N ALA A 126 -5.09 10.65 1.45
CA ALA A 126 -4.68 9.49 0.66
C ALA A 126 -4.22 9.94 -0.73
N LEU A 127 -3.32 9.17 -1.32
CA LEU A 127 -2.65 9.50 -2.58
C LEU A 127 -2.49 8.25 -3.45
N ALA A 128 -2.61 8.42 -4.76
CA ALA A 128 -2.17 7.42 -5.74
C ALA A 128 -1.69 8.09 -7.04
N SER A 129 -0.67 7.53 -7.68
CA SER A 129 -0.29 7.95 -9.05
C SER A 129 -1.23 7.33 -10.07
N LEU A 130 -1.60 8.10 -11.10
CA LEU A 130 -2.52 7.70 -12.17
C LEU A 130 -1.80 7.41 -13.49
N ASP A 131 -0.47 7.32 -13.47
CA ASP A 131 0.37 7.43 -14.67
C ASP A 131 0.03 8.72 -15.45
N ASP A 132 0.20 8.74 -16.78
CA ASP A 132 -0.16 9.88 -17.65
C ASP A 132 -1.62 9.74 -18.11
N LEU A 133 -2.58 10.10 -17.24
CA LEU A 133 -4.01 9.89 -17.47
C LEU A 133 -4.52 10.74 -18.65
N ASN A 134 -3.99 11.96 -18.82
CA ASN A 134 -4.43 12.88 -19.88
C ASN A 134 -3.61 12.78 -21.19
N GLY A 135 -2.48 12.06 -21.18
CA GLY A 135 -1.61 11.86 -22.33
C GLY A 135 -0.71 13.08 -22.66
N ASP A 136 -0.37 13.91 -21.69
CA ASP A 136 0.48 15.09 -21.85
C ASP A 136 1.98 14.82 -21.66
N GLY A 137 2.32 13.63 -21.15
CA GLY A 137 3.68 13.14 -20.96
C GLY A 137 4.21 13.26 -19.53
N PHE A 138 3.42 13.74 -18.58
CA PHE A 138 3.75 13.75 -17.15
C PHE A 138 2.83 12.80 -16.38
N ARG A 139 3.29 12.32 -15.22
CA ARG A 139 2.40 11.54 -14.35
C ARG A 139 1.44 12.46 -13.61
N ASP A 140 0.21 12.00 -13.51
CA ASP A 140 -0.88 12.61 -12.77
C ASP A 140 -1.06 11.90 -11.43
N ILE A 141 -1.75 12.56 -10.50
CA ILE A 141 -2.06 11.99 -9.19
C ILE A 141 -3.53 12.19 -8.84
N VAL A 142 -4.06 11.31 -7.99
CA VAL A 142 -5.31 11.56 -7.27
C VAL A 142 -4.99 11.84 -5.82
N VAL A 143 -5.65 12.86 -5.27
CA VAL A 143 -5.52 13.31 -3.89
C VAL A 143 -6.89 13.29 -3.23
N SER A 144 -7.01 12.62 -2.09
CA SER A 144 -8.27 12.57 -1.34
C SER A 144 -8.44 13.72 -0.37
N ALA A 145 -9.69 14.15 -0.19
CA ALA A 145 -10.19 15.03 0.85
C ALA A 145 -11.42 14.36 1.50
N PRO A 146 -11.23 13.37 2.39
CA PRO A 146 -12.30 12.47 2.83
C PRO A 146 -13.35 13.14 3.72
N MET A 147 -13.10 14.36 4.20
CA MET A 147 -14.04 15.14 5.02
C MET A 147 -14.72 16.26 4.24
N ASP A 148 -14.54 16.30 2.92
CA ASP A 148 -15.18 17.29 2.05
C ASP A 148 -16.71 17.19 2.13
N ASP A 149 -17.38 18.33 2.27
CA ASP A 149 -18.81 18.44 2.50
C ASP A 149 -19.67 18.56 1.21
N ASP A 150 -19.08 18.35 0.02
CA ASP A 150 -19.75 18.51 -1.27
C ASP A 150 -20.79 17.41 -1.53
N GLY A 151 -22.06 17.74 -1.24
CA GLY A 151 -23.23 16.85 -1.30
C GLY A 151 -23.84 16.55 0.07
N GLY A 152 -23.07 16.68 1.14
CA GLY A 152 -23.50 16.47 2.52
C GLY A 152 -22.33 16.31 3.49
N THR A 153 -22.62 16.12 4.78
CA THR A 153 -21.61 16.14 5.86
C THR A 153 -20.60 15.00 5.73
N ASP A 154 -19.32 15.35 5.59
CA ASP A 154 -18.20 14.40 5.46
C ASP A 154 -18.45 13.32 4.40
N HIS A 155 -19.08 13.69 3.28
CA HIS A 155 -19.32 12.77 2.15
C HIS A 155 -18.00 12.38 1.48
N GLY A 156 -17.03 13.30 1.48
CA GLY A 156 -15.68 13.11 0.95
C GLY A 156 -15.56 13.37 -0.55
N ALA A 157 -14.34 13.66 -0.99
CA ALA A 157 -14.01 13.95 -2.38
C ALA A 157 -12.63 13.44 -2.79
N LEU A 158 -12.45 13.31 -4.10
CA LEU A 158 -11.15 13.10 -4.76
C LEU A 158 -10.83 14.28 -5.67
N TRP A 159 -9.55 14.57 -5.81
CA TRP A 159 -9.01 15.57 -6.71
C TRP A 159 -7.98 14.91 -7.62
N VAL A 160 -8.33 14.75 -8.89
CA VAL A 160 -7.37 14.36 -9.93
C VAL A 160 -6.57 15.60 -10.31
N LEU A 161 -5.26 15.58 -10.10
CA LEU A 161 -4.34 16.66 -10.42
C LEU A 161 -3.47 16.25 -11.60
N PHE A 162 -3.54 17.06 -12.65
CA PHE A 162 -2.68 16.94 -13.82
C PHE A 162 -1.41 17.75 -13.58
N LEU A 163 -0.27 17.07 -13.42
CA LEU A 163 0.97 17.69 -12.96
C LEU A 163 1.85 18.16 -14.12
N LYS A 164 2.99 18.77 -13.76
CA LYS A 164 4.10 19.12 -14.64
C LYS A 164 5.38 18.50 -14.09
N ASP A 165 6.45 18.56 -14.88
CA ASP A 165 7.81 18.22 -14.47
C ASP A 165 8.27 18.90 -13.18
N ASP A 166 7.82 20.13 -12.90
CA ASP A 166 8.18 20.86 -11.68
C ASP A 166 7.28 20.55 -10.46
N GLY A 167 6.40 19.56 -10.56
CA GLY A 167 5.47 19.16 -9.50
C GLY A 167 4.31 20.13 -9.28
N THR A 168 4.18 21.19 -10.09
CA THR A 168 3.01 22.08 -10.03
C THR A 168 1.83 21.55 -10.83
N VAL A 169 0.62 21.96 -10.46
CA VAL A 169 -0.63 21.56 -11.11
C VAL A 169 -0.87 22.38 -12.38
N GLU A 170 -1.04 21.74 -13.53
CA GLU A 170 -1.50 22.39 -14.78
C GLU A 170 -3.03 22.53 -14.80
N SER A 171 -3.75 21.50 -14.38
CA SER A 171 -5.20 21.50 -14.25
C SER A 171 -5.67 20.41 -13.28
N TYR A 172 -6.94 20.43 -12.89
CA TYR A 172 -7.49 19.44 -11.95
C TYR A 172 -8.96 19.16 -12.20
N GLN A 173 -9.44 18.02 -11.69
CA GLN A 173 -10.84 17.59 -11.71
C GLN A 173 -11.25 17.06 -10.33
N LYS A 174 -12.31 17.63 -9.75
CA LYS A 174 -12.94 17.14 -8.50
C LYS A 174 -13.92 16.01 -8.82
N ILE A 175 -13.90 14.94 -8.03
CA ILE A 175 -14.90 13.86 -8.03
C ILE A 175 -15.52 13.83 -6.64
N SER A 176 -16.82 14.07 -6.57
CA SER A 176 -17.63 14.11 -5.34
C SER A 176 -19.07 13.74 -5.70
N GLU A 177 -20.00 13.75 -4.75
CA GLU A 177 -21.42 13.56 -5.05
C GLU A 177 -21.94 14.56 -6.10
N GLU A 178 -21.52 15.83 -6.03
CA GLU A 178 -22.00 16.89 -6.93
C GLU A 178 -21.10 17.13 -8.18
N SER A 179 -19.90 16.55 -8.25
CA SER A 179 -18.89 16.84 -9.29
C SER A 179 -18.23 15.58 -9.89
N GLY A 180 -17.60 15.72 -11.06
CA GLY A 180 -16.78 14.65 -11.65
C GLY A 180 -17.53 13.43 -12.18
N GLU A 181 -18.85 13.56 -12.39
CA GLU A 181 -19.73 12.51 -12.92
C GLU A 181 -19.85 11.24 -12.04
N LEU A 182 -19.53 11.32 -10.74
CA LEU A 182 -19.76 10.22 -9.79
C LEU A 182 -21.23 9.79 -9.77
N ASN A 183 -22.17 10.76 -9.77
CA ASN A 183 -23.62 10.52 -9.88
C ASN A 183 -24.17 9.48 -8.89
N GLU A 184 -23.66 9.44 -7.65
CA GLU A 184 -24.16 8.63 -6.55
C GLU A 184 -24.59 9.53 -5.40
N ASN A 185 -25.47 9.02 -4.53
CA ASN A 185 -25.70 9.67 -3.24
C ASN A 185 -24.83 8.93 -2.23
N LEU A 186 -23.89 9.65 -1.64
CA LEU A 186 -23.09 9.16 -0.52
C LEU A 186 -23.90 9.38 0.76
N ASP A 187 -23.71 8.54 1.78
CA ASP A 187 -24.30 8.80 3.09
C ASP A 187 -23.32 9.63 3.93
N ALA A 188 -23.88 10.35 4.92
CA ALA A 188 -23.08 11.22 5.79
C ALA A 188 -22.07 10.40 6.60
N ASP A 189 -20.88 10.97 6.80
CA ASP A 189 -19.77 10.38 7.56
C ASP A 189 -19.12 9.13 6.91
N ASP A 190 -19.52 8.74 5.69
CA ASP A 190 -18.96 7.58 4.97
C ASP A 190 -17.50 7.78 4.50
N GLN A 191 -17.07 9.04 4.35
CA GLN A 191 -15.70 9.45 4.01
C GLN A 191 -15.18 8.87 2.68
N PHE A 192 -15.87 9.13 1.56
CA PHE A 192 -15.38 8.76 0.24
C PHE A 192 -13.99 9.34 -0.03
N GLY A 193 -13.04 8.47 -0.35
CA GLY A 193 -11.64 8.84 -0.53
C GLY A 193 -10.76 8.57 0.68
N HIS A 194 -11.24 7.92 1.75
CA HIS A 194 -10.40 7.56 2.89
C HIS A 194 -9.14 6.78 2.47
N ALA A 195 -9.27 5.91 1.47
CA ALA A 195 -8.16 5.29 0.76
C ALA A 195 -8.39 5.39 -0.75
N VAL A 196 -7.32 5.42 -1.53
CA VAL A 196 -7.39 5.41 -3.00
C VAL A 196 -6.21 4.62 -3.57
N ALA A 197 -6.46 3.86 -4.63
CA ALA A 197 -5.44 3.11 -5.35
C ALA A 197 -5.68 3.14 -6.85
N ASN A 198 -4.60 3.29 -7.61
CA ASN A 198 -4.57 2.95 -9.02
C ASN A 198 -4.61 1.43 -9.15
N ILE A 199 -5.59 0.93 -9.90
CA ILE A 199 -5.77 -0.50 -10.15
C ILE A 199 -5.53 -0.88 -11.60
N GLY A 200 -4.93 0.00 -12.41
CA GLY A 200 -4.75 -0.21 -13.83
C GLY A 200 -6.06 -0.16 -14.62
N ASP A 201 -6.02 -0.62 -15.86
CA ASP A 201 -7.18 -0.65 -16.78
C ASP A 201 -7.98 -1.96 -16.58
N LEU A 202 -8.91 -1.95 -15.61
CA LEU A 202 -9.68 -3.11 -15.20
C LEU A 202 -10.67 -3.55 -16.31
N ASN A 203 -11.23 -2.59 -17.05
CA ASN A 203 -12.24 -2.86 -18.09
C ASN A 203 -11.67 -3.02 -19.52
N ASN A 204 -10.35 -2.86 -19.70
CA ASN A 204 -9.62 -2.91 -20.96
C ASN A 204 -10.03 -1.82 -21.99
N ASP A 205 -10.37 -0.61 -21.54
CA ASP A 205 -10.70 0.54 -22.40
C ASP A 205 -9.50 1.46 -22.73
N GLY A 206 -8.36 1.20 -22.10
CA GLY A 206 -7.10 1.91 -22.26
C GLY A 206 -6.92 3.09 -21.30
N ILE A 207 -7.78 3.23 -20.29
CA ILE A 207 -7.71 4.28 -19.27
C ILE A 207 -7.54 3.60 -17.90
N THR A 208 -6.70 4.20 -17.06
CA THR A 208 -6.49 3.76 -15.69
C THR A 208 -7.76 3.92 -14.85
N ASP A 209 -8.13 2.86 -14.12
CA ASP A 209 -9.24 2.84 -13.18
C ASP A 209 -8.76 2.96 -11.72
N LEU A 210 -9.70 3.27 -10.83
CA LEU A 210 -9.43 3.51 -9.41
C LEU A 210 -10.22 2.58 -8.50
N ALA A 211 -9.63 2.21 -7.38
CA ALA A 211 -10.35 1.71 -6.21
C ALA A 211 -10.32 2.74 -5.07
N VAL A 212 -11.45 2.95 -4.41
CA VAL A 212 -11.66 4.00 -3.41
C VAL A 212 -12.31 3.42 -2.16
N GLY A 213 -11.66 3.56 -1.01
CA GLY A 213 -12.12 3.04 0.27
C GLY A 213 -13.06 3.98 1.02
N MET A 214 -14.06 3.40 1.68
CA MET A 214 -15.04 4.05 2.55
C MET A 214 -15.23 3.19 3.81
N PRO A 215 -14.29 3.21 4.77
CA PRO A 215 -14.30 2.29 5.91
C PRO A 215 -15.48 2.47 6.87
N ASN A 216 -16.14 3.63 6.85
CA ASN A 216 -17.28 3.92 7.74
C ASN A 216 -18.64 3.63 7.07
N ASP A 217 -18.64 3.11 5.84
CA ASP A 217 -19.86 2.79 5.13
C ASP A 217 -20.72 1.78 5.91
N ASP A 218 -22.00 2.12 6.06
CA ASP A 218 -22.95 1.40 6.89
C ASP A 218 -23.75 0.31 6.13
N ASP A 219 -23.39 0.00 4.88
CA ASP A 219 -24.06 -1.05 4.10
C ASP A 219 -24.07 -2.37 4.88
N GLY A 220 -25.27 -2.83 5.24
CA GLY A 220 -25.50 -4.08 5.96
C GLY A 220 -25.19 -4.06 7.46
N GLY A 221 -24.60 -3.01 8.03
CA GLY A 221 -24.27 -2.87 9.46
C GLY A 221 -23.29 -1.73 9.76
N THR A 222 -23.10 -1.39 11.04
CA THR A 222 -22.34 -0.20 11.45
C THR A 222 -20.84 -0.29 11.10
N ASP A 223 -20.31 0.69 10.39
CA ASP A 223 -18.88 0.83 10.03
C ASP A 223 -18.30 -0.48 9.44
N ARG A 224 -19.09 -1.18 8.61
CA ARG A 224 -18.61 -2.40 7.94
C ARG A 224 -17.66 -2.07 6.81
N GLY A 225 -17.87 -0.91 6.20
CA GLY A 225 -17.05 -0.36 5.16
C GLY A 225 -17.39 -0.88 3.76
N ALA A 226 -16.88 -0.16 2.77
CA ALA A 226 -17.06 -0.43 1.35
C ALA A 226 -15.82 -0.02 0.53
N VAL A 227 -15.77 -0.51 -0.70
CA VAL A 227 -14.84 -0.05 -1.74
C VAL A 227 -15.64 0.28 -2.99
N TRP A 228 -15.35 1.40 -3.63
CA TRP A 228 -15.82 1.74 -4.97
C TRP A 228 -14.73 1.48 -5.99
N ILE A 229 -15.08 0.78 -7.05
CA ILE A 229 -14.32 0.75 -8.30
C ILE A 229 -14.87 1.88 -9.17
N LEU A 230 -14.00 2.79 -9.61
CA LEU A 230 -14.34 3.88 -10.53
C LEU A 230 -13.62 3.64 -11.85
N PHE A 231 -14.41 3.50 -12.90
CA PHE A 231 -13.90 3.50 -14.26
C PHE A 231 -13.73 4.93 -14.73
N MET A 232 -12.54 5.33 -15.17
CA MET A 232 -12.21 6.74 -15.36
C MET A 232 -12.33 7.17 -16.84
N ASN A 233 -12.33 8.48 -17.06
CA ASN A 233 -12.06 9.11 -18.34
C ASN A 233 -10.69 9.82 -18.27
N SER A 234 -10.06 10.04 -19.43
CA SER A 234 -8.77 10.75 -19.52
C SER A 234 -8.81 12.22 -19.09
N ASP A 235 -10.00 12.78 -18.86
CA ASP A 235 -10.19 14.13 -18.31
C ASP A 235 -10.37 14.14 -16.78
N GLY A 236 -10.21 12.99 -16.13
CA GLY A 236 -10.33 12.83 -14.68
C GLY A 236 -11.76 12.67 -14.17
N THR A 237 -12.76 12.59 -15.06
CA THR A 237 -14.15 12.29 -14.67
C THR A 237 -14.42 10.79 -14.60
N VAL A 238 -15.53 10.39 -13.96
CA VAL A 238 -15.96 8.98 -13.84
C VAL A 238 -16.86 8.57 -15.00
N SER A 239 -16.50 7.50 -15.71
CA SER A 239 -17.27 6.95 -16.83
C SER A 239 -18.30 5.89 -16.37
N ALA A 240 -17.93 5.06 -15.40
CA ALA A 240 -18.77 4.05 -14.76
C ALA A 240 -18.22 3.74 -13.35
N ARG A 241 -18.97 2.96 -12.57
CA ARG A 241 -18.61 2.66 -11.18
C ARG A 241 -19.28 1.40 -10.66
N GLN A 242 -18.66 0.75 -9.69
CA GLN A 242 -19.16 -0.46 -9.03
C GLN A 242 -18.82 -0.41 -7.54
N LYS A 243 -19.82 -0.59 -6.65
CA LYS A 243 -19.62 -0.67 -5.20
C LYS A 243 -19.45 -2.12 -4.76
N ILE A 244 -18.43 -2.39 -3.95
CA ILE A 244 -18.21 -3.64 -3.24
C ILE A 244 -18.50 -3.36 -1.76
N SER A 245 -19.53 -4.00 -1.22
CA SER A 245 -19.92 -3.83 0.19
C SER A 245 -20.63 -5.09 0.69
N SER A 246 -21.10 -5.09 1.94
CA SER A 246 -21.95 -6.16 2.46
C SER A 246 -23.27 -6.34 1.67
N GLU A 247 -23.67 -5.39 0.82
CA GLU A 247 -24.93 -5.43 0.07
C GLU A 247 -24.76 -5.44 -1.45
N LYS A 248 -23.56 -5.14 -1.97
CA LYS A 248 -23.29 -4.97 -3.42
C LYS A 248 -21.94 -5.58 -3.83
N GLY A 249 -21.76 -5.81 -5.13
CA GLY A 249 -20.47 -6.24 -5.71
C GLY A 249 -20.11 -7.71 -5.49
N ASP A 250 -21.11 -8.55 -5.22
CA ASP A 250 -20.98 -10.01 -5.09
C ASP A 250 -19.98 -10.50 -4.01
N LEU A 251 -19.76 -9.68 -2.99
CA LEU A 251 -18.95 -10.03 -1.83
C LEU A 251 -19.60 -11.18 -1.01
N GLU A 252 -19.16 -12.42 -1.24
CA GLU A 252 -19.76 -13.61 -0.64
C GLU A 252 -19.66 -13.63 0.89
N ARG A 253 -18.50 -13.21 1.42
CA ARG A 253 -18.24 -13.10 2.86
C ARG A 253 -18.32 -11.64 3.27
N LYS A 254 -19.18 -11.33 4.24
CA LYS A 254 -19.39 -9.95 4.68
C LYS A 254 -18.47 -9.60 5.87
N PRO A 255 -17.91 -8.38 5.92
CA PRO A 255 -17.31 -7.84 7.13
C PRO A 255 -18.33 -7.77 8.28
N ASN A 256 -17.85 -7.79 9.52
CA ASN A 256 -18.63 -7.52 10.72
C ASN A 256 -18.65 -6.01 11.01
N ASP A 257 -19.56 -5.61 11.91
CA ASP A 257 -19.66 -4.22 12.36
C ASP A 257 -18.32 -3.77 12.96
N GLY A 258 -17.77 -2.66 12.46
CA GLY A 258 -16.47 -2.13 12.90
C GLY A 258 -15.24 -2.73 12.23
N ASP A 259 -15.38 -3.69 11.30
CA ASP A 259 -14.23 -4.27 10.58
C ASP A 259 -13.53 -3.24 9.66
N ARG A 260 -14.24 -2.17 9.27
CA ARG A 260 -13.72 -1.05 8.47
C ARG A 260 -13.10 -1.47 7.13
N PHE A 261 -13.83 -2.28 6.36
CA PHE A 261 -13.43 -2.70 5.01
C PHE A 261 -13.24 -1.50 4.08
N GLY A 262 -12.12 -1.45 3.38
CA GLY A 262 -11.73 -0.26 2.61
C GLY A 262 -10.91 0.75 3.41
N SER A 263 -10.39 0.38 4.59
CA SER A 263 -9.44 1.23 5.32
C SER A 263 -8.13 1.49 4.56
N SER A 264 -7.76 0.58 3.66
CA SER A 264 -6.70 0.74 2.67
C SER A 264 -7.02 -0.13 1.46
N VAL A 265 -6.46 0.19 0.28
CA VAL A 265 -6.64 -0.59 -0.95
C VAL A 265 -5.34 -0.52 -1.75
N THR A 266 -4.99 -1.60 -2.46
CA THR A 266 -3.93 -1.60 -3.49
C THR A 266 -4.21 -2.71 -4.52
N ALA A 267 -3.71 -2.56 -5.74
CA ALA A 267 -3.72 -3.65 -6.72
C ALA A 267 -2.70 -4.72 -6.34
N VAL A 268 -2.93 -5.98 -6.68
CA VAL A 268 -1.98 -7.09 -6.42
C VAL A 268 -1.67 -7.89 -7.68
N GLY A 269 -1.79 -7.26 -8.85
CA GLY A 269 -1.63 -7.92 -10.13
C GLY A 269 -2.79 -8.87 -10.44
N ASP A 270 -2.64 -9.72 -11.45
CA ASP A 270 -3.54 -10.82 -11.80
C ASP A 270 -3.04 -12.08 -11.09
N LEU A 271 -3.56 -12.36 -9.89
CA LEU A 271 -3.05 -13.46 -9.05
C LEU A 271 -3.57 -14.82 -9.51
N ASP A 272 -4.78 -14.89 -10.06
CA ASP A 272 -5.39 -16.15 -10.48
C ASP A 272 -5.29 -16.46 -11.99
N ASP A 273 -4.50 -15.68 -12.73
CA ASP A 273 -4.19 -15.80 -14.15
C ASP A 273 -5.45 -15.72 -15.05
N ASP A 274 -6.46 -14.93 -14.67
CA ASP A 274 -7.72 -14.80 -15.42
C ASP A 274 -7.70 -13.64 -16.44
N GLY A 275 -6.68 -12.78 -16.37
CA GLY A 275 -6.48 -11.61 -17.22
C GLY A 275 -7.12 -10.32 -16.67
N VAL A 276 -7.60 -10.33 -15.43
CA VAL A 276 -8.14 -9.19 -14.70
C VAL A 276 -7.24 -8.92 -13.49
N VAL A 277 -7.04 -7.65 -13.18
CA VAL A 277 -6.29 -7.23 -12.00
C VAL A 277 -7.12 -7.44 -10.72
N ASP A 278 -6.47 -8.00 -9.71
CA ASP A 278 -7.00 -8.24 -8.38
C ASP A 278 -6.57 -7.15 -7.42
N ILE A 279 -7.26 -7.06 -6.28
CA ILE A 279 -6.99 -6.04 -5.27
C ILE A 279 -6.84 -6.65 -3.87
N ALA A 280 -5.99 -6.03 -3.05
CA ALA A 280 -5.99 -6.23 -1.61
C ALA A 280 -6.70 -5.06 -0.91
N VAL A 281 -7.52 -5.37 0.09
CA VAL A 281 -8.31 -4.42 0.86
C VAL A 281 -8.08 -4.61 2.35
N GLY A 282 -7.74 -3.54 3.04
CA GLY A 282 -7.56 -3.53 4.49
C GLY A 282 -8.88 -3.51 5.26
N THR A 283 -8.96 -4.33 6.30
CA THR A 283 -9.98 -4.29 7.36
C THR A 283 -9.29 -4.08 8.70
N SER A 284 -8.81 -2.87 8.95
CA SER A 284 -8.00 -2.51 10.12
C SER A 284 -8.68 -2.78 11.47
N GLY A 285 -10.02 -2.89 11.51
CA GLY A 285 -10.79 -3.24 12.71
C GLY A 285 -11.20 -4.72 12.83
N ASP A 286 -10.75 -5.62 11.95
CA ASP A 286 -11.12 -7.05 12.04
C ASP A 286 -10.62 -7.66 13.37
N ASP A 287 -11.54 -8.33 14.06
CA ASP A 287 -11.34 -8.92 15.38
C ASP A 287 -10.86 -10.40 15.35
N ASP A 288 -10.37 -10.90 14.21
CA ASP A 288 -9.83 -12.25 14.12
C ASP A 288 -8.67 -12.46 15.11
N GLY A 289 -8.90 -13.35 16.08
CA GLY A 289 -7.90 -13.72 17.08
C GLY A 289 -7.83 -12.80 18.31
N GLY A 290 -8.38 -11.58 18.25
CA GLY A 290 -8.40 -10.60 19.33
C GLY A 290 -8.92 -9.23 18.88
N SER A 291 -8.93 -8.24 19.77
CA SER A 291 -9.54 -6.92 19.48
C SER A 291 -8.74 -6.12 18.46
N ASP A 292 -9.36 -5.64 17.39
CA ASP A 292 -8.77 -4.72 16.39
C ASP A 292 -7.37 -5.16 15.92
N ARG A 293 -7.17 -6.46 15.70
CA ARG A 293 -5.89 -6.97 15.20
C ARG A 293 -5.70 -6.64 13.73
N GLY A 294 -6.81 -6.49 13.02
CA GLY A 294 -6.85 -6.17 11.61
C GLY A 294 -6.66 -7.39 10.71
N ALA A 295 -6.96 -7.20 9.43
CA ALA A 295 -6.82 -8.21 8.39
C ALA A 295 -6.68 -7.56 7.00
N VAL A 296 -6.25 -8.37 6.04
CA VAL A 296 -6.22 -8.03 4.61
C VAL A 296 -7.11 -9.02 3.85
N TRP A 297 -7.92 -8.50 2.95
CA TRP A 297 -8.80 -9.25 2.08
C TRP A 297 -8.28 -9.14 0.65
N VAL A 298 -7.88 -10.27 0.07
CA VAL A 298 -7.54 -10.34 -1.36
C VAL A 298 -8.82 -10.65 -2.11
N LEU A 299 -9.19 -9.80 -3.05
CA LEU A 299 -10.39 -9.92 -3.86
C LEU A 299 -10.00 -10.17 -5.31
N PHE A 300 -10.47 -11.30 -5.84
CA PHE A 300 -10.37 -11.63 -7.24
C PHE A 300 -11.50 -10.94 -7.99
N LEU A 301 -11.18 -10.11 -8.97
CA LEU A 301 -12.17 -9.22 -9.61
C LEU A 301 -12.62 -9.71 -10.98
N ASN A 302 -13.84 -9.35 -11.35
CA ASN A 302 -14.29 -9.34 -12.74
C ASN A 302 -13.99 -7.97 -13.37
N SER A 303 -13.90 -7.92 -14.70
CA SER A 303 -13.68 -6.67 -15.46
C SER A 303 -14.78 -5.61 -15.30
N ASP A 304 -15.90 -5.94 -14.65
CA ASP A 304 -16.97 -4.99 -14.30
C ASP A 304 -16.89 -4.47 -12.85
N GLY A 305 -15.83 -4.84 -12.12
CA GLY A 305 -15.57 -4.43 -10.74
C GLY A 305 -16.30 -5.26 -9.69
N THR A 306 -17.01 -6.34 -10.07
CA THR A 306 -17.62 -7.27 -9.11
C THR A 306 -16.63 -8.34 -8.66
N VAL A 307 -16.83 -8.93 -7.48
CA VAL A 307 -15.93 -9.94 -6.91
C VAL A 307 -16.26 -11.34 -7.44
N ASP A 308 -15.28 -12.07 -7.98
CA ASP A 308 -15.40 -13.50 -8.34
C ASP A 308 -14.96 -14.42 -7.19
N GLY A 309 -13.95 -14.01 -6.42
CA GLY A 309 -13.39 -14.78 -5.31
C GLY A 309 -12.79 -13.92 -4.23
N LEU A 310 -12.53 -14.50 -3.05
CA LEU A 310 -11.79 -13.82 -1.99
C LEU A 310 -10.96 -14.75 -1.11
N LYS A 311 -9.85 -14.23 -0.59
CA LYS A 311 -9.09 -14.76 0.54
C LYS A 311 -8.96 -13.73 1.65
N ARG A 312 -8.62 -14.20 2.85
CA ARG A 312 -8.36 -13.33 4.00
C ARG A 312 -7.07 -13.76 4.68
N ILE A 313 -6.17 -12.80 4.85
CA ILE A 313 -4.94 -12.91 5.61
C ILE A 313 -5.17 -12.18 6.92
N SER A 314 -5.11 -12.93 8.02
CA SER A 314 -5.36 -12.43 9.38
C SER A 314 -4.66 -13.33 10.39
N HIS A 315 -4.77 -13.02 11.68
CA HIS A 315 -4.17 -13.82 12.73
C HIS A 315 -4.50 -15.33 12.60
N ASN A 316 -3.47 -16.16 12.36
CA ASN A 316 -3.59 -17.61 12.15
C ASN A 316 -4.46 -18.00 10.93
N ARG A 317 -4.44 -17.19 9.86
CA ARG A 317 -5.16 -17.45 8.61
C ARG A 317 -4.39 -16.94 7.40
N GLY A 318 -4.54 -17.65 6.27
CA GLY A 318 -3.98 -17.23 4.99
C GLY A 318 -2.45 -17.25 4.97
N GLY A 319 -1.84 -18.12 5.78
CA GLY A 319 -0.38 -18.26 5.94
C GLY A 319 0.26 -17.40 7.03
N LEU A 320 -0.48 -16.47 7.67
CA LEU A 320 0.07 -15.62 8.74
C LEU A 320 -0.05 -16.29 10.13
N GLU A 321 1.06 -16.77 10.69
CA GLU A 321 1.07 -17.57 11.93
C GLU A 321 1.39 -16.77 13.22
N ASP A 322 0.41 -16.62 14.13
CA ASP A 322 0.53 -16.10 15.52
C ASP A 322 1.38 -14.83 15.72
N GLN A 323 1.29 -13.88 14.79
CA GLN A 323 2.14 -12.67 14.78
C GLN A 323 1.47 -11.36 15.24
N LEU A 324 0.14 -11.31 15.31
CA LEU A 324 -0.61 -10.06 15.58
C LEU A 324 -1.13 -9.98 17.02
N SER A 325 -1.01 -8.80 17.61
CA SER A 325 -1.50 -8.41 18.94
C SER A 325 -2.74 -7.51 18.85
N ASP A 326 -3.49 -7.42 19.95
CA ASP A 326 -4.69 -6.58 20.03
C ASP A 326 -4.32 -5.10 19.80
N GLY A 327 -5.02 -4.44 18.89
CA GLY A 327 -4.79 -3.04 18.54
C GLY A 327 -3.71 -2.80 17.47
N ASP A 328 -3.06 -3.84 16.95
CA ASP A 328 -2.04 -3.69 15.89
C ASP A 328 -2.58 -3.03 14.62
N ARG A 329 -3.88 -3.22 14.32
CA ARG A 329 -4.57 -2.69 13.13
C ARG A 329 -3.88 -3.05 11.82
N PHE A 330 -3.48 -4.31 11.70
CA PHE A 330 -2.92 -4.85 10.47
C PHE A 330 -3.85 -4.61 9.27
N GLY A 331 -3.32 -4.10 8.17
CA GLY A 331 -4.11 -3.70 7.00
C GLY A 331 -4.54 -2.24 7.03
N SER A 332 -4.02 -1.41 7.95
CA SER A 332 -4.27 0.05 7.90
C SER A 332 -3.65 0.74 6.69
N ALA A 333 -2.58 0.17 6.12
CA ALA A 333 -1.96 0.63 4.88
C ALA A 333 -1.53 -0.57 4.04
N LEU A 334 -1.53 -0.42 2.72
CA LEU A 334 -1.15 -1.47 1.77
C LEU A 334 -0.33 -0.87 0.63
N ALA A 335 0.68 -1.61 0.16
CA ALA A 335 1.40 -1.28 -1.07
C ALA A 335 1.82 -2.56 -1.80
N ASN A 336 1.61 -2.59 -3.11
CA ASN A 336 2.13 -3.63 -4.00
C ASN A 336 3.65 -3.49 -4.12
N LEU A 337 4.38 -4.59 -3.92
CA LEU A 337 5.83 -4.67 -4.00
C LEU A 337 6.33 -5.30 -5.30
N GLY A 338 5.43 -5.77 -6.17
CA GLY A 338 5.78 -6.63 -7.28
C GLY A 338 6.37 -7.95 -6.79
N ASP A 339 6.86 -8.76 -7.72
CA ASP A 339 7.43 -10.08 -7.43
C ASP A 339 8.85 -9.97 -6.82
N LEU A 340 8.97 -10.02 -5.49
CA LEU A 340 10.27 -9.90 -4.80
C LEU A 340 11.03 -11.22 -4.74
N ASN A 341 10.37 -12.36 -4.98
CA ASN A 341 10.96 -13.69 -4.86
C ASN A 341 11.08 -14.43 -6.21
N ASP A 342 10.77 -13.77 -7.31
CA ASP A 342 10.76 -14.29 -8.68
C ASP A 342 9.82 -15.52 -8.86
N ASP A 343 8.71 -15.59 -8.13
CA ASP A 343 7.75 -16.69 -8.20
C ASP A 343 6.57 -16.47 -9.17
N GLY A 344 6.47 -15.26 -9.71
CA GLY A 344 5.48 -14.82 -10.68
C GLY A 344 4.24 -14.15 -10.08
N ASN A 345 4.15 -13.99 -8.76
CA ASN A 345 3.06 -13.28 -8.08
C ASN A 345 3.59 -12.00 -7.44
N ASP A 346 2.79 -10.94 -7.42
CA ASP A 346 3.17 -9.72 -6.71
C ASP A 346 3.09 -9.92 -5.19
N ASP A 347 4.12 -9.46 -4.48
CA ASP A 347 4.19 -9.45 -3.03
C ASP A 347 3.58 -8.17 -2.44
N LEU A 348 3.22 -8.23 -1.15
CA LEU A 348 2.40 -7.19 -0.52
C LEU A 348 3.04 -6.65 0.75
N MET A 349 3.11 -5.32 0.86
CA MET A 349 3.44 -4.63 2.09
C MET A 349 2.18 -4.29 2.88
N VAL A 350 2.20 -4.47 4.20
CA VAL A 350 1.05 -4.22 5.08
C VAL A 350 1.44 -3.44 6.33
N GLY A 351 0.74 -2.36 6.59
CA GLY A 351 0.93 -1.51 7.76
C GLY A 351 0.18 -2.03 9.00
N ALA A 352 0.82 -1.94 10.16
CA ALA A 352 0.26 -2.19 11.49
C ALA A 352 0.67 -1.04 12.44
N PRO A 353 0.14 0.18 12.22
CA PRO A 353 0.59 1.39 12.94
C PRO A 353 0.33 1.34 14.44
N GLY A 354 -0.60 0.50 14.89
CA GLY A 354 -0.87 0.30 16.32
C GLY A 354 0.07 -0.69 17.01
N SER A 355 1.07 -1.23 16.30
CA SER A 355 1.98 -2.21 16.90
C SER A 355 2.77 -1.62 18.07
N ASP A 356 2.75 -2.35 19.19
CA ASP A 356 3.47 -2.02 20.43
C ASP A 356 4.91 -2.59 20.45
N ASP A 357 5.46 -2.96 19.30
CA ASP A 357 6.81 -3.52 19.23
C ASP A 357 7.87 -2.43 19.46
N GLY A 358 8.83 -2.70 20.35
CA GLY A 358 9.79 -1.71 20.83
C GLY A 358 9.24 -0.65 21.80
N GLY A 359 7.93 -0.34 21.78
CA GLY A 359 7.26 0.63 22.65
C GLY A 359 5.81 0.90 22.24
N SER A 360 5.11 1.80 22.93
CA SER A 360 3.66 1.96 22.73
C SER A 360 3.33 2.59 21.36
N ASN A 361 2.52 1.92 20.54
CA ASN A 361 2.11 2.37 19.20
C ASN A 361 3.27 2.93 18.35
N ARG A 362 4.45 2.30 18.40
CA ARG A 362 5.55 2.69 17.52
C ARG A 362 5.24 2.35 16.07
N GLY A 363 4.41 1.32 15.87
CA GLY A 363 4.02 0.82 14.57
C GLY A 363 5.00 -0.19 14.01
N ALA A 364 4.55 -0.88 12.98
CA ALA A 364 5.31 -1.88 12.24
C ALA A 364 4.78 -1.99 10.82
N THR A 365 5.57 -2.60 9.95
CA THR A 365 5.15 -3.03 8.63
C THR A 365 5.54 -4.49 8.38
N TRP A 366 4.84 -5.13 7.47
CA TRP A 366 5.01 -6.53 7.10
C TRP A 366 5.17 -6.64 5.59
N ILE A 367 6.15 -7.40 5.13
CA ILE A 367 6.28 -7.85 3.76
C ILE A 367 5.72 -9.28 3.70
N LEU A 368 4.68 -9.48 2.90
CA LEU A 368 4.01 -10.75 2.71
C LEU A 368 4.38 -11.31 1.34
N PHE A 369 4.96 -12.51 1.33
CA PHE A 369 5.27 -13.22 0.10
C PHE A 369 4.02 -13.96 -0.38
N MET A 370 3.41 -13.50 -1.45
CA MET A 370 2.07 -13.92 -1.87
C MET A 370 2.10 -15.22 -2.70
N GLN A 371 0.96 -15.89 -2.77
CA GLN A 371 0.69 -16.97 -3.72
C GLN A 371 -0.46 -16.54 -4.63
N GLY A 372 -0.50 -17.08 -5.86
CA GLY A 372 -1.60 -16.81 -6.80
C GLY A 372 -2.99 -17.23 -6.32
N ASP A 373 -3.09 -17.99 -5.22
CA ASP A 373 -4.38 -18.33 -4.63
C ASP A 373 -4.86 -17.33 -3.55
N GLY A 374 -4.10 -16.24 -3.33
CA GLY A 374 -4.38 -15.15 -2.39
C GLY A 374 -3.98 -15.42 -0.94
N GLU A 375 -3.31 -16.54 -0.64
CA GLU A 375 -2.65 -16.80 0.64
C GLU A 375 -1.16 -16.41 0.57
N ILE A 376 -0.44 -16.49 1.70
CA ILE A 376 1.00 -16.14 1.75
C ILE A 376 1.86 -17.38 1.99
N ILE A 377 3.09 -17.33 1.50
CA ILE A 377 4.16 -18.30 1.75
C ILE A 377 4.80 -18.03 3.11
N SER A 378 5.16 -16.77 3.35
CA SER A 378 5.82 -16.30 4.56
C SER A 378 5.65 -14.79 4.71
N ALA A 379 6.05 -14.26 5.88
CA ALA A 379 6.03 -12.84 6.14
C ALA A 379 7.32 -12.39 6.84
N SER A 380 7.77 -11.17 6.54
CA SER A 380 8.87 -10.49 7.25
C SER A 380 8.33 -9.24 7.93
N LYS A 381 8.64 -9.06 9.21
CA LYS A 381 8.27 -7.86 9.97
C LYS A 381 9.43 -6.87 9.98
N ILE A 382 9.12 -5.60 9.78
CA ILE A 382 10.03 -4.47 9.98
C ILE A 382 9.43 -3.57 11.05
N SER A 383 10.18 -3.35 12.14
CA SER A 383 9.76 -2.57 13.30
C SER A 383 10.97 -1.98 14.02
N ASP A 384 10.76 -1.28 15.14
CA ASP A 384 11.84 -0.80 16.02
C ASP A 384 12.71 -1.94 16.61
N THR A 385 12.31 -3.22 16.48
CA THR A 385 13.08 -4.36 17.02
C THR A 385 13.31 -5.53 16.06
N GLU A 386 12.77 -5.49 14.85
CA GLU A 386 12.83 -6.57 13.85
C GLU A 386 13.07 -6.02 12.43
N GLY A 387 13.62 -6.85 11.54
CA GLY A 387 13.83 -6.52 10.12
C GLY A 387 15.08 -5.68 9.82
N ASP A 388 16.07 -5.68 10.73
CA ASP A 388 17.33 -4.91 10.64
C ASP A 388 17.14 -3.40 10.41
N PHE A 389 15.98 -2.86 10.80
CA PHE A 389 15.74 -1.43 10.84
C PHE A 389 16.54 -0.76 11.99
N ASP A 390 17.51 0.08 11.61
CA ASP A 390 18.40 0.80 12.54
C ASP A 390 17.85 2.19 12.94
N GLY A 391 16.73 2.59 12.35
CA GLY A 391 15.99 3.79 12.73
C GLY A 391 15.45 3.71 14.16
N SER A 392 15.10 4.87 14.73
CA SER A 392 14.54 4.96 16.08
C SER A 392 13.14 5.55 16.03
N LEU A 393 12.17 4.77 16.49
CA LEU A 393 10.79 5.19 16.63
C LEU A 393 10.48 5.55 18.08
N ASN A 394 9.73 6.62 18.30
CA ASN A 394 9.17 7.01 19.59
C ASN A 394 7.75 6.47 19.75
N ASP A 395 7.29 6.43 20.99
CA ASP A 395 5.94 6.00 21.30
C ASP A 395 4.91 6.91 20.60
N ASN A 396 3.96 6.29 19.89
CA ASN A 396 2.91 6.90 19.07
C ASN A 396 3.33 7.44 17.70
N ASP A 397 4.56 7.24 17.23
CA ASP A 397 4.98 7.61 15.87
C ASP A 397 4.11 6.93 14.78
N GLN A 398 3.54 5.74 15.11
CA GLN A 398 2.66 4.96 14.23
C GLN A 398 3.27 4.69 12.84
N PHE A 399 4.52 4.25 12.84
CA PHE A 399 5.22 3.78 11.64
C PHE A 399 4.41 2.71 10.91
N GLY A 400 4.29 2.83 9.58
CA GLY A 400 3.44 1.96 8.77
C GLY A 400 2.00 2.47 8.62
N SER A 401 1.74 3.75 8.92
CA SER A 401 0.43 4.38 8.66
C SER A 401 0.16 4.63 7.18
N SER A 402 1.20 4.72 6.36
CA SER A 402 1.14 4.83 4.91
C SER A 402 2.37 4.15 4.32
N LEU A 403 2.24 3.63 3.10
CA LEU A 403 3.25 2.79 2.44
C LEU A 403 3.31 3.11 0.95
N ALA A 404 4.50 3.10 0.36
CA ALA A 404 4.69 3.12 -1.09
C ALA A 404 5.92 2.30 -1.47
N ALA A 405 5.80 1.48 -2.51
CA ALA A 405 6.96 0.91 -3.19
C ALA A 405 7.58 1.98 -4.09
N ILE A 406 8.87 2.26 -3.93
CA ILE A 406 9.56 3.35 -4.62
C ILE A 406 10.57 2.85 -5.67
N GLY A 407 10.56 1.55 -5.96
CA GLY A 407 11.49 0.95 -6.93
C GLY A 407 12.90 0.85 -6.38
N ASP A 408 13.88 0.59 -7.24
CA ASP A 408 15.30 0.56 -6.89
C ASP A 408 15.87 1.98 -6.91
N LEU A 409 15.86 2.64 -5.75
CA LEU A 409 16.24 4.04 -5.62
C LEU A 409 17.75 4.22 -5.59
N ASN A 410 18.49 3.27 -5.00
CA ASN A 410 19.94 3.36 -4.83
C ASN A 410 20.75 2.60 -5.91
N GLU A 411 20.08 2.07 -6.94
CA GLU A 411 20.64 1.26 -8.02
C GLU A 411 21.35 -0.03 -7.53
N ASP A 412 20.82 -0.70 -6.51
CA ASP A 412 21.36 -1.95 -5.97
C ASP A 412 20.70 -3.24 -6.50
N ASP A 413 19.79 -3.11 -7.47
CA ASP A 413 18.95 -4.15 -8.08
C ASP A 413 17.85 -4.71 -7.15
N HIS A 414 17.55 -4.07 -6.02
CA HIS A 414 16.43 -4.44 -5.13
C HIS A 414 15.42 -3.32 -4.99
N GLN A 415 14.19 -3.67 -4.62
CA GLN A 415 13.15 -2.68 -4.41
C GLN A 415 13.28 -2.02 -3.04
N ASP A 416 13.12 -0.71 -3.02
CA ASP A 416 13.08 0.14 -1.82
C ASP A 416 11.66 0.62 -1.52
N LEU A 417 11.48 1.08 -0.28
CA LEU A 417 10.16 1.41 0.28
C LEU A 417 10.15 2.79 0.91
N ALA A 418 9.01 3.46 0.86
CA ALA A 418 8.69 4.61 1.70
C ALA A 418 7.63 4.24 2.74
N VAL A 419 7.84 4.63 4.00
CA VAL A 419 6.95 4.33 5.13
C VAL A 419 6.66 5.58 5.94
N GLY A 420 5.37 5.87 6.15
CA GLY A 420 4.92 7.01 6.92
C GLY A 420 4.90 6.78 8.43
N ALA A 421 5.29 7.81 9.17
CA ALA A 421 5.15 7.95 10.62
C ALA A 421 4.54 9.34 10.93
N PRO A 422 3.24 9.53 10.67
CA PRO A 422 2.60 10.86 10.66
C PRO A 422 2.61 11.57 12.01
N PHE A 423 2.78 10.84 13.12
CA PHE A 423 2.81 11.42 14.46
C PHE A 423 4.24 11.56 15.01
N ASP A 424 5.24 11.50 14.14
CA ASP A 424 6.62 11.72 14.57
C ASP A 424 6.85 13.15 15.07
N ASP A 425 7.50 13.24 16.23
CA ASP A 425 7.75 14.50 16.95
C ASP A 425 9.10 15.18 16.56
N ASN A 426 9.75 14.80 15.45
CA ASN A 426 11.03 15.41 15.08
C ASN A 426 10.82 16.82 14.50
N GLY A 427 11.10 17.83 15.32
CA GLY A 427 11.02 19.24 14.93
C GLY A 427 9.82 19.98 15.53
N GLY A 428 8.86 19.25 16.11
CA GLY A 428 7.64 19.77 16.73
C GLY A 428 6.74 18.63 17.21
N THR A 429 5.52 18.94 17.65
CA THR A 429 4.55 17.92 18.07
C THR A 429 3.81 17.39 16.84
N ASP A 430 3.77 16.07 16.61
CA ASP A 430 3.02 15.43 15.52
C ASP A 430 3.24 16.09 14.14
N LYS A 431 4.46 16.60 13.87
CA LYS A 431 4.80 17.18 12.55
C LYS A 431 4.83 16.10 11.47
N GLY A 432 5.20 14.89 11.87
CA GLY A 432 5.25 13.73 11.01
C GLY A 432 6.60 13.54 10.31
N ALA A 433 6.79 12.34 9.78
CA ALA A 433 7.97 11.93 9.04
C ALA A 433 7.64 10.86 8.00
N THR A 434 8.54 10.75 7.01
CA THR A 434 8.62 9.63 6.07
C THR A 434 9.97 8.96 6.22
N TRP A 435 10.01 7.63 6.13
CA TRP A 435 11.23 6.83 6.12
C TRP A 435 11.40 6.15 4.78
N ILE A 436 12.56 6.31 4.17
CA ILE A 436 13.02 5.51 3.04
C ILE A 436 13.76 4.31 3.60
N LEU A 437 13.38 3.10 3.18
CA LEU A 437 14.01 1.85 3.57
C LEU A 437 14.62 1.23 2.32
N PHE A 438 15.95 1.10 2.31
CA PHE A 438 16.67 0.41 1.26
C PHE A 438 16.68 -1.08 1.59
N LEU A 439 16.07 -1.92 0.76
CA LEU A 439 15.93 -3.34 1.09
C LEU A 439 17.08 -4.16 0.54
N GLY A 440 17.53 -5.13 1.34
CA GLY A 440 18.49 -6.13 0.88
C GLY A 440 17.88 -7.20 -0.05
N PRO A 441 18.68 -8.19 -0.47
CA PRO A 441 18.21 -9.32 -1.26
C PRO A 441 17.15 -10.15 -0.54
N THR A 442 16.27 -10.76 -1.32
CA THR A 442 15.31 -11.76 -0.80
C THR A 442 16.04 -13.06 -0.49
N GLU A 443 15.98 -13.52 0.76
CA GLU A 443 16.66 -14.73 1.22
C GLU A 443 15.68 -15.90 1.31
N SER A 444 16.02 -17.04 0.70
CA SER A 444 15.19 -18.26 0.76
C SER A 444 15.70 -19.28 1.78
N HIS A 445 14.77 -19.83 2.55
CA HIS A 445 15.02 -20.81 3.61
C HIS A 445 14.19 -22.06 3.35
N TYR A 446 14.78 -23.23 3.56
CA TYR A 446 14.08 -24.51 3.41
C TYR A 446 13.93 -25.18 4.77
N ASP A 447 12.69 -25.34 5.26
CA ASP A 447 12.49 -26.15 6.45
C ASP A 447 12.60 -27.65 6.12
N THR A 448 13.60 -28.29 6.73
CA THR A 448 13.85 -29.74 6.58
C THR A 448 13.20 -30.57 7.69
N SER A 449 12.41 -29.95 8.58
CA SER A 449 11.84 -30.59 9.77
C SER A 449 10.84 -31.72 9.48
N GLU A 450 10.11 -31.66 8.36
CA GLU A 450 9.23 -32.75 7.86
C GLU A 450 10.02 -33.87 7.13
N GLY A 451 11.31 -33.65 6.83
CA GLY A 451 12.19 -34.54 6.08
C GLY A 451 13.07 -35.48 6.91
N ILE A 452 12.50 -36.35 7.76
CA ILE A 452 13.27 -37.43 8.42
C ILE A 452 13.66 -38.52 7.40
N ILE A 453 14.65 -38.31 6.54
CA ILE A 453 15.45 -39.39 5.92
C ILE A 453 16.95 -39.02 5.80
N PHE A 454 17.53 -38.23 6.72
CA PHE A 454 18.98 -37.95 6.70
C PHE A 454 19.84 -38.89 7.55
N GLY A 455 19.29 -40.02 8.03
CA GLY A 455 20.02 -40.97 8.88
C GLY A 455 20.77 -42.12 8.19
N SER A 456 20.58 -42.37 6.88
CA SER A 456 21.10 -43.62 6.27
C SER A 456 21.75 -43.55 4.88
N LEU A 457 21.70 -42.40 4.18
CA LEU A 457 22.33 -42.28 2.84
C LEU A 457 23.82 -41.89 2.86
N SER A 458 24.35 -41.41 3.98
CA SER A 458 25.79 -41.15 4.17
C SER A 458 26.65 -42.43 4.08
N SER A 459 26.08 -43.60 4.38
CA SER A 459 26.79 -44.89 4.36
C SER A 459 26.81 -45.62 3.00
N ALA A 460 26.09 -45.16 1.98
CA ALA A 460 26.01 -45.85 0.68
C ALA A 460 26.84 -45.21 -0.43
N VAL A 461 27.22 -43.93 -0.32
CA VAL A 461 28.01 -43.22 -1.34
C VAL A 461 29.53 -43.43 -1.17
N GLN A 462 29.98 -44.02 -0.05
CA GLN A 462 31.38 -44.41 0.15
C GLN A 462 31.74 -45.81 -0.39
N GLN A 463 30.81 -46.54 -0.99
CA GLN A 463 31.08 -47.83 -1.65
C GLN A 463 30.33 -47.97 -2.98
N GLN A 464 30.77 -47.26 -4.02
CA GLN A 464 30.68 -47.75 -5.40
C GLN A 464 31.70 -47.10 -6.33
#